data_AF-A0A9D7I4E0-F1
#
_entry.id   AF-A0A9D7I4E0-F1
#
_cell.length_a   1.000
_cell.length_b   1.000
_cell.length_c   1.000
_cell.angle_alpha   90.00
_cell.angle_beta   90.00
_cell.angle_gamma   90.00
#
_symmetry.space_group_name_H-M   'P 1'
#
loop_
_entity.id
_entity.type
_entity.pdbx_description
1 polymer ?
#
loop_
_entity_poly.entity_id
_entity_poly.type
_entity_poly.pdbx_seq_one_letter_code
_entity_poly.pdbx_strand_id
1 'polypeptide(L)' 'MPGTYEIEYTAADAAGNDATCSFTIVVEDDANPLLVCQDDLTIDTDPGVCTWEVPAGALSPLLAVDNCPGYALNA' A
#
# COMPACT_ATOMS: atom_id res chain seq x y z
N MET A 1 -5.19 6.91 5.74
CA MET A 1 -3.89 7.34 5.17
C MET A 1 -3.02 7.79 6.33
N PRO A 2 -1.69 7.69 6.20
CA PRO A 2 -0.78 8.23 7.20
C PRO A 2 -1.02 9.72 7.35
N GLY A 3 -1.06 10.18 8.58
CA GLY A 3 -1.45 11.55 8.86
C GLY A 3 -1.77 11.77 10.32
N THR A 4 -1.84 13.06 10.67
CA THR A 4 -2.24 13.52 11.99
C THR A 4 -3.63 14.12 11.89
N TYR A 5 -4.54 13.63 12.73
CA TYR A 5 -5.95 14.00 12.73
C TYR A 5 -6.31 14.56 14.10
N GLU A 6 -6.68 15.84 14.14
CA GLU A 6 -7.25 16.44 15.35
C GLU A 6 -8.74 16.13 15.42
N ILE A 7 -9.17 15.58 16.56
CA ILE A 7 -10.56 15.23 16.83
C ILE A 7 -11.05 16.10 17.97
N GLU A 8 -12.16 16.80 17.74
CA GLU A 8 -12.85 17.61 18.74
C GLU A 8 -14.22 16.97 19.05
N TYR A 9 -14.52 16.83 20.34
CA TYR A 9 -15.84 16.46 20.81
C TYR A 9 -16.45 17.61 21.61
N THR A 10 -17.75 17.81 21.42
CA THR A 10 -18.57 18.73 22.20
C THR A 10 -19.62 17.93 22.97
N ALA A 11 -19.70 18.15 24.27
CA ALA A 11 -20.74 17.60 25.13
C ALA A 11 -21.68 18.72 25.58
N ALA A 12 -22.98 18.51 25.40
CA ALA A 12 -24.06 19.43 25.80
C ALA A 12 -24.92 18.79 26.91
N ASP A 13 -25.25 19.54 27.95
CA ASP A 13 -26.21 19.10 28.98
C ASP A 13 -27.63 19.64 28.75
N ALA A 14 -28.60 19.11 29.49
CA ALA A 14 -30.01 19.53 29.38
C ALA A 14 -30.27 20.95 29.90
N ALA A 15 -29.32 21.55 30.63
CA ALA A 15 -29.40 22.93 31.10
C ALA A 15 -28.83 23.93 30.09
N GLY A 16 -28.28 23.45 28.96
CA GLY A 16 -27.71 24.28 27.91
C GLY A 16 -26.24 24.65 28.13
N ASN A 17 -25.51 23.94 28.99
CA ASN A 17 -24.07 24.09 29.10
C ASN A 17 -23.36 23.19 28.09
N ASP A 18 -22.31 23.71 27.47
CA ASP A 18 -21.44 22.98 26.55
C ASP A 18 -20.00 22.92 27.07
N ALA A 19 -19.32 21.81 26.81
CA ALA A 19 -17.87 21.67 27.01
C ALA A 19 -17.23 20.97 25.81
N THR A 20 -16.04 21.43 25.42
CA THR A 20 -15.25 20.83 24.34
C THR A 20 -14.00 20.15 24.86
N CYS A 21 -13.57 19.09 24.18
CA CYS A 21 -12.33 18.38 24.43
C CYS A 21 -11.73 17.95 23.09
N SER A 22 -10.44 18.20 22.88
CA SER A 22 -9.72 17.77 21.69
C SER A 22 -8.57 16.82 22.04
N PHE A 23 -8.30 15.91 21.10
CA PHE A 23 -7.12 15.06 21.12
C PHE A 23 -6.67 14.74 19.70
N THR A 24 -5.44 14.24 19.57
CA THR A 24 -4.83 13.91 18.29
C THR A 24 -4.75 12.41 18.08
N ILE A 25 -5.13 11.95 16.89
CA ILE A 25 -4.86 10.60 16.39
C ILE A 25 -3.75 10.69 15.35
N VAL A 26 -2.68 9.92 15.54
CA VAL A 26 -1.62 9.75 14.54
C VAL A 26 -1.81 8.39 13.88
N VAL A 27 -1.99 8.39 12.57
CA VAL A 27 -1.99 7.17 11.73
C VAL A 27 -0.63 7.10 11.05
N GLU A 28 0.11 6.02 11.28
CA GLU A 28 1.43 5.77 10.72
C GLU A 28 1.39 4.61 9.72
N ASP A 29 2.32 4.62 8.77
CA ASP A 29 2.62 3.48 7.91
C ASP A 29 4.02 2.97 8.28
N ASP A 30 4.05 1.90 9.06
CA ASP A 30 5.25 1.22 9.54
C ASP A 30 5.37 -0.22 9.02
N ALA A 31 4.41 -0.65 8.20
CA ALA A 31 4.35 -1.99 7.66
C ALA A 31 5.15 -2.06 6.35
N ASN A 32 5.97 -3.10 6.21
CA ASN A 32 6.58 -3.37 4.91
C ASN A 32 5.50 -3.87 3.92
N PRO A 33 5.58 -3.52 2.62
CA PRO A 33 4.70 -4.08 1.61
C PRO A 33 4.83 -5.61 1.53
N LEU A 34 3.74 -6.29 1.22
CA LEU A 34 3.77 -7.72 0.89
C LEU A 34 4.04 -7.89 -0.61
N LEU A 35 5.16 -8.52 -0.92
CA LEU A 35 5.58 -8.85 -2.28
C LEU A 35 5.68 -10.37 -2.43
N VAL A 36 4.99 -10.92 -3.43
CA VAL A 36 5.11 -12.34 -3.81
C VAL A 36 5.67 -12.42 -5.22
N CYS A 37 6.90 -12.90 -5.32
CA CYS A 37 7.53 -13.18 -6.61
C CYS A 37 6.94 -14.45 -7.23
N GLN A 38 7.02 -14.53 -8.56
CA GLN A 38 6.80 -15.79 -9.26
C GLN A 38 8.00 -16.72 -9.09
N ASP A 39 7.79 -18.00 -9.37
CA ASP A 39 8.85 -18.99 -9.44
C ASP A 39 9.77 -18.72 -10.65
N ASP A 40 10.96 -19.32 -10.61
CA ASP A 40 11.91 -19.26 -11.72
C ASP A 40 11.30 -19.79 -13.02
N LEU A 41 11.47 -19.03 -14.11
CA LEU A 41 11.03 -19.41 -15.44
C LEU A 41 12.19 -19.98 -16.25
N THR A 42 11.95 -21.11 -16.91
CA THR A 42 12.83 -21.62 -17.96
C THR A 42 12.08 -21.52 -19.30
N ILE A 43 12.65 -20.77 -20.24
CA ILE A 43 12.06 -20.50 -21.55
C ILE A 43 13.06 -20.95 -22.62
N ASP A 44 12.56 -21.70 -23.60
CA ASP A 44 13.33 -22.03 -24.80
C ASP A 44 13.25 -20.88 -25.82
N THR A 45 14.37 -20.60 -26.51
CA THR A 45 14.37 -19.67 -27.64
C THR A 45 13.96 -20.39 -28.93
N ASP A 46 13.51 -19.61 -29.91
CA ASP A 46 13.22 -20.14 -31.24
C ASP A 46 14.49 -20.71 -31.91
N PRO A 47 14.36 -21.77 -32.75
CA PRO A 47 15.50 -22.35 -33.45
C PRO A 47 16.29 -21.31 -34.25
N GLY A 48 17.60 -21.22 -33.97
CA GLY A 48 18.49 -20.25 -34.62
C GLY A 48 18.44 -18.84 -34.04
N VAL A 49 17.66 -18.59 -32.98
CA VAL A 49 17.59 -17.31 -32.26
C VAL A 49 18.23 -17.48 -30.87
N CYS A 50 19.14 -16.57 -30.48
CA CYS A 50 19.87 -16.62 -29.20
C CYS A 50 19.28 -15.68 -28.13
N THR A 51 18.15 -15.04 -28.42
CA THR A 51 17.52 -14.04 -27.56
C THR A 51 16.06 -14.40 -27.37
N TRP A 52 15.55 -14.14 -26.18
CA TRP A 52 14.12 -14.17 -25.90
C TRP A 52 13.67 -12.77 -25.50
N GLU A 53 12.61 -12.28 -26.13
CA GLU A 53 11.98 -11.02 -25.75
C GLU A 53 10.93 -11.30 -24.69
N VAL A 54 11.09 -10.69 -23.52
CA VAL A 54 10.15 -10.84 -22.42
C VAL A 54 8.82 -10.17 -22.79
N PRO A 55 7.69 -10.91 -22.84
CA PRO A 55 6.40 -10.29 -23.06
C PRO A 55 6.05 -9.36 -21.89
N ALA A 56 5.34 -8.27 -22.19
CA ALA A 56 4.90 -7.33 -21.16
C ALA A 56 4.15 -8.05 -20.02
N GLY A 57 4.62 -7.87 -18.80
CA GLY A 57 4.04 -8.48 -17.60
C GLY A 57 4.45 -9.93 -17.33
N ALA A 58 5.21 -10.58 -18.21
CA ALA A 58 5.68 -11.96 -17.98
C ALA A 58 6.58 -12.08 -16.74
N LEU A 59 7.25 -10.98 -16.34
CA LEU A 59 8.10 -10.94 -15.15
C LEU A 59 7.48 -10.19 -13.96
N SER A 60 6.19 -9.83 -14.04
CA SER A 60 5.51 -9.14 -12.93
C SER A 60 5.42 -10.04 -11.68
N PRO A 61 5.48 -9.46 -10.47
CA PRO A 61 5.19 -10.21 -9.25
C PRO A 61 3.74 -10.71 -9.25
N LEU A 62 3.49 -11.82 -8.57
CA LEU A 62 2.17 -12.41 -8.42
C LEU A 62 1.25 -11.56 -7.52
N LEU A 63 1.84 -10.90 -6.53
CA LEU A 63 1.13 -10.03 -5.61
C LEU A 63 2.04 -8.89 -5.16
N ALA A 64 1.49 -7.67 -5.17
CA ALA A 64 2.05 -6.49 -4.54
C ALA A 64 0.91 -5.77 -3.83
N VAL A 65 0.91 -5.81 -2.50
CA VAL A 65 -0.12 -5.16 -1.69
C VAL A 65 0.51 -4.47 -0.49
N ASP A 66 -0.10 -3.37 -0.10
CA ASP A 66 0.31 -2.53 1.01
C ASP A 66 -0.96 -2.04 1.72
N ASN A 67 -0.89 -1.79 3.03
CA ASN A 67 -2.00 -1.21 3.78
C ASN A 67 -2.17 0.29 3.44
N CYS A 68 -1.18 0.90 2.77
CA CYS A 68 -1.24 2.25 2.25
C CYS A 68 -1.18 2.30 0.71
N PRO A 69 -1.97 3.16 0.04
CA PRO A 69 -1.79 3.43 -1.38
C PRO A 69 -0.41 4.06 -1.64
N GLY A 70 0.29 3.66 -2.70
CA GLY A 70 1.53 4.33 -3.13
C GLY A 70 2.79 3.46 -3.17
N TYR A 71 2.69 2.13 -3.06
CA TYR A 71 3.83 1.27 -3.33
C TYR A 71 4.30 1.43 -4.79
N ALA A 72 5.61 1.49 -4.99
CA ALA A 72 6.23 1.52 -6.31
C ALA A 72 6.99 0.22 -6.54
N LEU A 73 6.62 -0.48 -7.62
CA LEU A 73 7.42 -1.61 -8.11
C LEU A 73 8.54 -1.04 -8.97
N ASN A 74 9.76 -1.05 -8.43
CA ASN A 74 10.96 -0.74 -9.21
C ASN A 74 11.47 -2.06 -9.79
N ALA A 75 11.21 -2.26 -11.08
CA ALA A 75 11.76 -3.37 -11.86
C ALA A 75 13.16 -3.01 -12.39
#